data_AF-A0A1G5BQL2-F1
#
_entry.id   AF-A0A1G5BQL2-F1
#
_cell.length_a   1.000
_cell.length_b   1.000
_cell.length_c   1.000
_cell.angle_alpha   90.00
_cell.angle_beta   90.00
_cell.angle_gamma   90.00
#
_symmetry.space_group_name_H-M   'P 1'
#
loop_
_entity.id
_entity.type
_entity.pdbx_description
1 polymer ?
#
loop_
_entity_poly.entity_id
_entity_poly.type
_entity_poly.pdbx_seq_one_letter_code
_entity_poly.pdbx_strand_id
1 'polypeptide(L)' 'MSNSALDVQVSGDHYKKLKIQPVEYIHANGIGFCEGSAIKYLTRWRDKGGIADLEKAKHFIELLIELETKDVPHA' A
#
# COMPACT_ATOMS: atom_id res chain seq x y z
N MET A 1 -5.61 -16.75 23.72
CA MET A 1 -5.74 -15.57 22.84
C MET A 1 -5.42 -16.02 21.43
N SER A 2 -6.22 -15.69 20.43
CA SER A 2 -5.82 -15.96 19.04
C SER A 2 -4.74 -14.96 18.68
N ASN A 3 -3.54 -15.43 18.31
CA ASN A 3 -2.49 -14.55 17.81
C ASN A 3 -2.89 -14.13 16.38
N SER A 4 -3.46 -12.93 16.23
CA SER A 4 -3.76 -12.40 14.90
C SER A 4 -2.45 -12.06 14.19
N ALA A 5 -2.40 -12.30 12.88
CA ALA A 5 -1.31 -11.80 12.05
C ALA A 5 -1.23 -10.26 12.07
N LEU A 6 -2.34 -9.58 12.38
CA LEU A 6 -2.37 -8.12 12.56
C LEU A 6 -1.63 -7.67 13.83
N ASP A 7 -1.52 -8.51 14.85
CA ASP A 7 -0.82 -8.16 16.10
C ASP A 7 0.71 -8.29 15.97
N VAL A 8 1.19 -8.94 14.91
CA VAL A 8 2.59 -9.28 14.70
C VAL A 8 3.11 -8.60 13.45
N GLN A 9 4.12 -7.72 13.61
CA GLN A 9 4.91 -7.22 12.49
C GLN A 9 6.30 -7.83 12.51
N VAL A 10 6.67 -8.52 11.43
CA VAL A 10 8.06 -8.97 11.24
C VAL A 10 8.89 -7.76 10.78
N SER A 11 9.84 -7.37 11.62
CA SER A 11 10.79 -6.26 11.42
C SER A 11 10.18 -4.85 11.41
N GLY A 12 10.60 -4.05 12.38
CA GLY A 12 10.11 -2.69 12.62
C GLY A 12 8.71 -2.65 13.25
N ASP A 13 8.08 -1.48 13.25
CA ASP A 13 6.78 -1.25 13.91
C ASP A 13 5.83 -0.29 13.16
N HIS A 14 6.19 0.11 11.94
CA HIS A 14 5.51 1.13 11.14
C HIS A 14 4.03 0.86 10.79
N TYR A 15 3.51 -0.36 10.94
CA TYR A 15 2.09 -0.65 10.80
C TYR A 15 1.38 -0.89 12.14
N LYS A 16 2.00 -1.64 13.07
CA LYS A 16 1.35 -1.98 14.36
C LYS A 16 1.04 -0.77 15.26
N LYS A 17 1.67 0.37 15.02
CA LYS A 17 1.41 1.62 15.76
C LYS A 17 0.24 2.45 15.20
N LEU A 18 -0.30 2.05 14.05
CA LEU A 18 -1.41 2.75 13.41
C LEU A 18 -2.72 2.35 14.07
N LYS A 19 -3.70 3.26 14.07
CA LYS A 19 -5.07 2.96 14.52
C LYS A 19 -5.74 1.90 13.63
N ILE A 20 -5.39 1.90 12.34
CA ILE A 20 -5.85 0.96 11.31
C ILE A 20 -4.63 0.68 10.42
N GLN A 21 -4.29 -0.59 10.21
CA GLN A 21 -3.20 -0.98 9.31
C GLN A 21 -3.64 -0.85 7.84
N PRO A 22 -2.74 -0.51 6.92
CA PRO A 22 -3.10 -0.34 5.51
C PRO A 22 -3.74 -1.60 4.92
N VAL A 23 -3.31 -2.80 5.34
CA VAL A 23 -3.93 -4.06 4.87
C VAL A 23 -5.40 -4.17 5.26
N GLU A 24 -5.79 -3.68 6.44
CA GLU A 24 -7.18 -3.68 6.90
C GLU A 24 -8.04 -2.74 6.03
N TYR A 25 -7.57 -1.51 5.82
CA TYR A 25 -8.27 -0.54 4.96
C TYR A 25 -8.39 -1.03 3.51
N ILE A 26 -7.30 -1.55 2.95
CA ILE A 26 -7.25 -2.06 1.57
C ILE A 26 -8.23 -3.23 1.40
N HIS A 27 -8.19 -4.20 2.33
CA HIS A 27 -9.05 -5.39 2.26
C HIS A 27 -10.53 -5.03 2.45
N ALA A 28 -10.85 -4.17 3.43
CA ALA A 28 -12.23 -3.77 3.71
C ALA A 28 -12.90 -3.02 2.55
N ASN A 29 -12.13 -2.35 1.71
CA ASN A 29 -12.64 -1.58 0.56
C ASN A 29 -12.42 -2.27 -0.80
N GLY A 30 -11.95 -3.52 -0.82
CA GLY A 30 -11.71 -4.25 -2.08
C GLY A 30 -10.69 -3.58 -3.01
N ILE A 31 -9.71 -2.87 -2.45
CA ILE A 31 -8.73 -2.10 -3.23
C ILE A 31 -7.73 -3.03 -3.91
N GLY A 32 -7.47 -2.77 -5.19
CA GLY A 32 -6.55 -3.53 -6.04
C GLY A 32 -5.08 -3.46 -5.62
N PHE A 33 -4.24 -4.27 -6.28
CA PHE A 33 -2.84 -4.43 -5.90
C PHE A 33 -2.01 -3.15 -6.08
N CYS A 34 -2.22 -2.40 -7.17
CA CYS A 34 -1.44 -1.19 -7.45
C CYS A 34 -1.77 -0.08 -6.46
N GLU A 35 -3.05 0.25 -6.31
CA GLU A 35 -3.55 1.23 -5.35
C GLU A 35 -3.21 0.82 -3.91
N GLY A 36 -3.39 -0.45 -3.57
CA GLY A 36 -3.05 -0.98 -2.25
C GLY A 36 -1.56 -0.88 -1.95
N SER A 37 -0.70 -1.14 -2.94
CA SER A 37 0.75 -0.95 -2.80
C SER A 37 1.10 0.53 -2.61
N ALA A 38 0.49 1.44 -3.38
CA ALA A 38 0.68 2.87 -3.23
C ALA A 38 0.27 3.35 -1.82
N ILE A 39 -0.93 2.98 -1.33
CA ILE A 39 -1.40 3.28 0.02
C ILE A 39 -0.41 2.77 1.07
N LYS A 40 -0.02 1.50 0.99
CA LYS A 40 0.94 0.88 1.92
C LYS A 40 2.25 1.67 2.03
N TYR A 41 2.79 2.17 0.92
CA TYR A 41 4.02 2.97 0.92
C TYR A 41 3.79 4.39 1.44
N LEU A 42 2.70 5.06 1.03
CA LEU A 42 2.27 6.37 1.53
C LEU A 42 1.97 6.36 3.03
N THR A 43 1.58 5.22 3.59
CA THR A 43 1.38 5.09 5.03
C THR A 43 2.71 5.08 5.81
N ARG A 44 3.72 4.33 5.34
CA ARG A 44 4.92 4.04 6.14
C ARG A 44 6.15 4.88 5.83
N TRP A 45 6.10 5.79 4.85
CA TRP A 45 7.30 6.45 4.34
C TRP A 45 8.06 7.23 5.42
N ARG A 46 7.37 7.87 6.38
CA ARG A 46 8.02 8.60 7.48
C ARG A 46 8.75 7.69 8.46
N ASP A 47 8.34 6.42 8.54
CA ASP A 47 8.76 5.50 9.60
C ASP A 47 9.72 4.40 9.12
N LYS A 48 9.84 4.16 7.80
CA LYS A 48 10.69 3.09 7.25
C LYS A 48 11.57 3.55 6.10
N GLY A 49 10.96 3.90 4.96
CA GLY A 49 11.67 4.01 3.68
C GLY A 49 11.98 5.43 3.21
N GLY A 50 11.49 6.46 3.90
CA GLY A 50 11.66 7.85 3.50
C GLY A 50 11.17 8.11 2.07
N ILE A 51 11.93 8.94 1.35
CA ILE A 51 11.65 9.29 -0.06
C ILE A 51 11.59 8.05 -0.96
N ALA A 52 12.37 7.01 -0.70
CA ALA A 52 12.34 5.81 -1.52
C ALA A 52 10.99 5.06 -1.46
N ASP A 53 10.22 5.20 -0.39
CA ASP A 53 8.85 4.67 -0.36
C ASP A 53 7.87 5.60 -1.11
N LEU A 54 8.10 6.91 -1.14
CA LEU A 54 7.31 7.83 -1.98
C LEU A 54 7.51 7.55 -3.48
N GLU A 55 8.75 7.31 -3.92
CA GLU A 55 9.04 6.92 -5.30
C GLU A 55 8.39 5.58 -5.68
N LYS A 56 8.35 4.61 -4.75
CA LYS A 56 7.60 3.36 -4.97
C LYS A 56 6.10 3.61 -5.09
N ALA A 57 5.53 4.46 -4.23
CA ALA A 57 4.12 4.81 -4.33
C ALA A 57 3.78 5.45 -5.68
N LYS A 58 4.60 6.40 -6.13
CA LYS A 58 4.50 7.02 -7.46
C LYS A 58 4.56 5.98 -8.58
N HIS A 59 5.53 5.08 -8.54
CA HIS A 59 5.67 4.03 -9.55
C HIS A 59 4.43 3.12 -9.64
N PHE A 60 3.82 2.74 -8.51
CA PHE A 60 2.59 1.95 -8.54
C PHE A 60 1.39 2.70 -9.12
N ILE A 61 1.34 4.03 -8.96
CA ILE A 61 0.33 4.87 -9.61
C ILE A 61 0.58 4.93 -11.13
N GLU A 62 1.84 5.09 -11.56
CA GLU A 62 2.21 5.06 -12.99
C GLU A 62 1.82 3.72 -13.64
N LEU A 63 2.10 2.59 -12.98
CA LEU A 63 1.69 1.26 -13.45
C LEU A 63 0.18 1.12 -13.59
N LEU A 64 -0.59 1.63 -12.63
CA LEU A 64 -2.05 1.60 -12.69
C LEU A 64 -2.57 2.40 -13.89
N ILE A 65 -2.05 3.62 -14.08
CA ILE A 65 -2.41 4.46 -15.24
C ILE A 65 -2.09 3.71 -16.54
N GLU A 66 -0.90 3.13 -16.64
CA GLU A 66 -0.49 2.37 -17.83
C GLU A 66 -1.42 1.17 -18.11
N LEU A 67 -1.81 0.41 -17.09
CA LEU A 67 -2.71 -0.73 -17.26
C LEU A 67 -4.12 -0.31 -17.67
N GLU A 68 -4.69 0.70 -16.99
CA GLU A 68 -6.04 1.21 -17.30
C GLU A 68 -6.11 1.88 -18.67
N THR A 69 -5.02 2.49 -19.14
CA THR A 69 -5.00 3.18 -20.44
C THR A 69 -4.58 2.29 -21.60
N LYS A 70 -3.85 1.19 -21.37
CA LYS A 70 -3.52 0.20 -22.40
C LYS A 70 -4.75 -0.53 -22.93
N ASP A 71 -5.75 -0.71 -22.07
CA ASP A 71 -7.01 -1.37 -22.42
C ASP A 71 -8.03 -0.44 -23.08
N VAL A 72 -7.70 0.84 -23.29
CA VAL A 72 -8.50 1.78 -24.09
C VAL A 72 -7.92 1.78 -25.51
N PRO A 73 -8.58 1.16 -26.51
CA PRO A 73 -8.24 1.41 -27.90
C PRO A 73 -8.35 2.92 -28.10
N HIS A 74 -7.33 3.53 -28.70
CA HIS A 74 -7.31 4.97 -28.95
C HIS A 74 -8.67 5.44 -29.47
N ALA A 75 -9.34 6.27 -28.66
CA ALA A 75 -10.49 7.05 -29.10
C ALA A 75 -10.04 8.12 -30.11
#